data_AF-A0A944N2J3-F1
#
_entry.id   AF-A0A944N2J3-F1
#
_cell.length_a   1.000
_cell.length_b   1.000
_cell.length_c   1.000
_cell.angle_alpha   90.00
_cell.angle_beta   90.00
_cell.angle_gamma   90.00
#
_symmetry.space_group_name_H-M   'P 1'
#
loop_
_entity.id
_entity.type
_entity.pdbx_description
1 polymer ?
#
loop_
_entity_poly.entity_id
_entity_poly.type
_entity_poly.pdbx_seq_one_letter_code
_entity_poly.pdbx_strand_id
1 'polypeptide(L)'
;MSSITNLIDESRPLDLICMGRVAVDFYAEQVHSALEDAQSFRKYLGGCAGNTAVGTARLGLKSAMFSCVGTDDMGIYLRNTLEKEGVDTSLLRNTPENLTALVLLGVNPPERFPLIFYRENCADMQIQPEDAEPEIFKKTKALLITGTGLSTPEMRAATKKAVKVAKESGCVVILDIDYRPVLWGLTEAGDGETRFVASEKVTKEIQPFLADLDLIVGTEEEVQICAGKSLTDNAETLEGCLSVIRQQSSATIVLKRGAKGCEVYSPEAENPVSARSFKIEVLNVLGAGDAFMSGFLRGWLRKENLETCALYGNACGALVVTRHGCSPAAPSFAEIEYFIQNFDDVPNLAGEPNPAFWLKMNQLHLKTELGQSQKPERPVREELLILAFDHRTQFEDSCREKGLSTDKIADFKTKVNQSFQNIHKTNSHKGLAILIDPEYGRSILTNSANAEYSIGVPIEKAGSFPVEWLEDGSLYQQLLERPADWFVKVLWHFHSQMSAEE
;
A
#
# COMPACT_ATOMS: atom_id res chain seq x y z
N MET A 1 25.49 -3.38 16.64
CA MET A 1 25.16 -2.24 15.76
C MET A 1 26.20 -2.21 14.65
N SER A 2 25.79 -2.02 13.38
CA SER A 2 26.72 -1.95 12.23
C SER A 2 27.37 -0.56 12.17
N SER A 3 28.62 -0.45 11.69
CA SER A 3 29.28 0.86 11.57
C SER A 3 28.54 1.81 10.63
N ILE A 4 27.81 1.27 9.64
CA ILE A 4 27.00 2.01 8.67
C ILE A 4 25.84 2.75 9.36
N THR A 5 25.23 2.15 10.38
CA THR A 5 24.12 2.82 11.10
C THR A 5 24.58 4.08 11.84
N ASN A 6 25.89 4.27 12.05
CA ASN A 6 26.43 5.51 12.60
C ASN A 6 26.44 6.68 11.59
N LEU A 7 26.33 6.40 10.28
CA LEU A 7 26.17 7.42 9.24
C LEU A 7 24.78 8.09 9.30
N ILE A 8 23.82 7.44 9.95
CA ILE A 8 22.43 7.92 10.03
C ILE A 8 22.34 9.06 11.06
N ASP A 9 22.10 10.26 10.55
CA ASP A 9 21.86 11.46 11.34
C ASP A 9 20.41 11.51 11.85
N GLU A 10 20.22 11.20 13.13
CA GLU A 10 18.90 11.13 13.76
C GLU A 10 18.20 12.47 13.89
N SER A 11 18.93 13.59 13.75
CA SER A 11 18.36 14.94 13.82
C SER A 11 17.56 15.31 12.57
N ARG A 12 17.75 14.57 11.47
CA ARG A 12 17.06 14.83 10.19
C ARG A 12 15.57 14.48 10.28
N PRO A 13 14.68 15.39 9.85
CA PRO A 13 13.25 15.23 10.06
C PRO A 13 12.59 14.17 9.16
N LEU A 14 13.15 13.84 8.00
CA LEU A 14 12.63 12.81 7.10
C LEU A 14 13.48 11.54 7.19
N ASP A 15 12.86 10.38 7.40
CA ASP A 15 13.58 9.12 7.58
C ASP A 15 13.97 8.50 6.23
N LEU A 16 13.07 8.52 5.25
CA LEU A 16 13.25 7.77 4.01
C LEU A 16 12.64 8.49 2.80
N ILE A 17 13.40 8.65 1.73
CA ILE A 17 12.86 8.91 0.39
C ILE A 17 12.83 7.57 -0.36
N CYS A 18 11.65 7.13 -0.81
CA CYS A 18 11.49 5.98 -1.70
C CYS A 18 11.40 6.47 -3.14
N MET A 19 12.42 6.19 -3.94
CA MET A 19 12.47 6.54 -5.35
C MET A 19 12.13 5.35 -6.25
N GLY A 20 11.22 5.56 -7.20
CA GLY A 20 10.93 4.57 -8.24
C GLY A 20 9.45 4.42 -8.52
N ARG A 21 9.04 3.19 -8.86
CA ARG A 21 7.68 2.91 -9.33
C ARG A 21 6.63 3.05 -8.23
N VAL A 22 5.60 3.81 -8.56
CA VAL A 22 4.27 3.76 -7.93
C VAL A 22 3.24 3.52 -9.05
N ALA A 23 2.31 2.59 -8.84
CA ALA A 23 1.36 2.16 -9.86
C ALA A 23 0.03 1.76 -9.20
N VAL A 24 -1.03 1.61 -10.01
CA VAL A 24 -2.29 1.02 -9.55
C VAL A 24 -2.30 -0.47 -9.85
N ASP A 25 -2.44 -1.27 -8.80
CA ASP A 25 -2.55 -2.71 -8.91
C ASP A 25 -4.03 -3.13 -8.87
N PHE A 26 -4.45 -3.91 -9.85
CA PHE A 26 -5.77 -4.53 -9.93
C PHE A 26 -5.63 -6.02 -9.67
N TYR A 27 -5.96 -6.45 -8.45
CA TYR A 27 -5.92 -7.84 -8.05
C TYR A 27 -7.26 -8.53 -8.32
N ALA A 28 -7.24 -9.64 -9.06
CA ALA A 28 -8.43 -10.46 -9.28
C ALA A 28 -9.05 -10.86 -7.94
N GLU A 29 -10.37 -10.70 -7.80
CA GLU A 29 -11.09 -11.10 -6.59
C GLU A 29 -11.36 -12.61 -6.55
N GLN A 30 -11.44 -13.25 -7.71
CA GLN A 30 -11.60 -14.70 -7.84
C GLN A 30 -10.26 -15.42 -7.63
N VAL A 31 -9.96 -15.78 -6.38
CA VAL A 31 -8.77 -16.57 -6.01
C VAL A 31 -8.82 -17.96 -6.67
N HIS A 32 -7.66 -18.50 -7.04
CA HIS A 32 -7.47 -19.74 -7.80
C HIS A 32 -7.99 -19.72 -9.25
N SER A 33 -8.45 -18.56 -9.73
CA SER A 33 -8.84 -18.39 -11.13
C SER A 33 -7.63 -18.12 -12.02
N ALA A 34 -7.73 -18.52 -13.29
CA ALA A 34 -6.87 -17.96 -14.33
C ALA A 34 -7.16 -16.46 -14.49
N LEU A 35 -6.16 -15.67 -14.88
CA LEU A 35 -6.29 -14.22 -14.96
C LEU A 35 -7.23 -13.80 -16.10
N GLU A 36 -7.23 -14.54 -17.20
CA GLU A 36 -8.13 -14.39 -18.34
C GLU A 36 -9.61 -14.61 -18.00
N ASP A 37 -9.90 -15.34 -16.91
CA ASP A 37 -11.25 -15.61 -16.41
C ASP A 37 -11.67 -14.69 -15.26
N ALA A 38 -10.78 -13.78 -14.81
CA ALA A 38 -11.09 -12.84 -13.74
C ALA A 38 -12.21 -11.87 -14.15
N GLN A 39 -13.27 -11.81 -13.35
CA GLN A 39 -14.47 -11.02 -13.66
C GLN A 39 -14.49 -9.68 -12.91
N SER A 40 -13.78 -9.61 -11.78
CA SER A 40 -13.70 -8.40 -10.98
C SER A 40 -12.30 -8.24 -10.40
N PHE A 41 -11.92 -6.98 -10.20
CA PHE A 41 -10.62 -6.59 -9.68
C PHE A 41 -10.77 -5.63 -8.53
N ARG A 42 -9.96 -5.83 -7.51
CA ARG A 42 -9.81 -4.89 -6.41
C ARG A 42 -8.62 -3.98 -6.67
N LYS A 43 -8.87 -2.68 -6.60
CA LYS A 43 -7.90 -1.62 -6.86
C LYS A 43 -7.09 -1.29 -5.61
N TYR A 44 -5.77 -1.33 -5.71
CA TYR A 44 -4.85 -0.94 -4.65
C TYR A 44 -3.70 -0.06 -5.17
N LEU A 45 -3.03 0.63 -4.25
CA LEU A 45 -1.70 1.18 -4.50
C LEU A 45 -0.68 0.04 -4.61
N GLY A 46 0.18 0.14 -5.61
CA GLY A 46 1.22 -0.83 -5.92
C GLY A 46 2.56 -0.17 -6.31
N GLY A 47 3.46 -1.02 -6.80
CA GLY A 47 4.84 -0.66 -7.12
C GLY A 47 5.77 -0.72 -5.90
N CYS A 48 6.95 -1.33 -6.08
CA CYS A 48 7.91 -1.63 -5.00
C CYS A 48 8.22 -0.41 -4.10
N ALA A 49 8.54 0.74 -4.70
CA ALA A 49 8.85 1.95 -3.96
C ALA A 49 7.60 2.53 -3.25
N GLY A 50 6.43 2.50 -3.91
CA GLY A 50 5.16 2.91 -3.31
C GLY A 50 4.75 2.05 -2.11
N ASN A 51 4.80 0.71 -2.28
CA ASN A 51 4.52 -0.26 -1.22
C ASN A 51 5.46 -0.08 -0.02
N THR A 52 6.76 0.14 -0.27
CA THR A 52 7.74 0.38 0.79
C THR A 52 7.50 1.71 1.50
N ALA A 53 7.12 2.77 0.77
CA ALA A 53 6.78 4.06 1.36
C ALA A 53 5.58 3.96 2.32
N VAL A 54 4.51 3.28 1.89
CA VAL A 54 3.31 3.04 2.72
C VAL A 54 3.66 2.16 3.92
N GLY A 55 4.35 1.04 3.70
CA GLY A 55 4.71 0.11 4.76
C GLY A 55 5.58 0.77 5.83
N THR A 56 6.59 1.54 5.44
CA THR A 56 7.44 2.28 6.40
C THR A 56 6.67 3.39 7.14
N ALA A 57 5.74 4.08 6.48
CA ALA A 57 4.89 5.11 7.11
C ALA A 57 3.95 4.51 8.17
N ARG A 58 3.30 3.37 7.89
CA ARG A 58 2.50 2.60 8.87
C ARG A 58 3.31 2.11 10.06
N LEU A 59 4.61 1.92 9.83
CA LEU A 59 5.61 1.61 10.85
C LEU A 59 6.23 2.86 11.47
N GLY A 60 5.60 4.01 11.35
CA GLY A 60 5.96 5.25 12.04
C GLY A 60 7.30 5.85 11.60
N LEU A 61 7.82 5.47 10.44
CA LEU A 61 8.87 6.25 9.78
C LEU A 61 8.22 7.40 9.02
N LYS A 62 8.95 8.51 8.88
CA LYS A 62 8.55 9.61 8.01
C LYS A 62 9.11 9.34 6.62
N SER A 63 8.25 8.86 5.74
CA SER A 63 8.60 8.45 4.38
C SER A 63 8.08 9.45 3.35
N ALA A 64 8.84 9.65 2.27
CA ALA A 64 8.45 10.44 1.11
C ALA A 64 8.49 9.60 -0.16
N MET A 65 7.58 9.88 -1.10
CA MET A 65 7.54 9.24 -2.40
C MET A 65 8.21 10.13 -3.46
N PHE A 66 9.32 9.67 -4.03
CA PHE A 66 9.99 10.33 -5.15
C PHE A 66 9.66 9.60 -6.46
N SER A 67 8.66 10.11 -7.17
CA SER A 67 8.16 9.52 -8.42
C SER A 67 7.36 10.53 -9.23
N CYS A 68 6.66 10.05 -10.25
CA CYS A 68 5.75 10.85 -11.06
C CYS A 68 4.48 10.05 -11.36
N VAL A 69 3.32 10.72 -11.34
CA VAL A 69 1.99 10.15 -11.66
C VAL A 69 1.33 10.96 -12.76
N GLY A 70 0.38 10.37 -13.47
CA GLY A 70 -0.38 11.09 -14.49
C GLY A 70 -1.37 12.08 -13.85
N THR A 71 -1.88 13.03 -14.63
CA THR A 71 -3.02 13.87 -14.21
C THR A 71 -4.37 13.17 -14.35
N ASP A 72 -4.36 11.87 -14.64
CA ASP A 72 -5.54 11.00 -14.71
C ASP A 72 -6.05 10.62 -13.31
N ASP A 73 -7.25 10.02 -13.26
CA ASP A 73 -7.90 9.63 -12.00
C ASP A 73 -7.10 8.60 -11.19
N MET A 74 -6.27 7.79 -11.86
CA MET A 74 -5.40 6.82 -11.19
C MET A 74 -4.23 7.52 -10.51
N GLY A 75 -3.67 8.56 -11.13
CA GLY A 75 -2.66 9.41 -10.51
C GLY A 75 -3.19 10.19 -9.31
N ILE A 76 -4.41 10.73 -9.43
CA ILE A 76 -5.13 11.36 -8.30
C ILE A 76 -5.33 10.34 -7.17
N TYR A 77 -5.80 9.13 -7.50
CA TYR A 77 -5.97 8.05 -6.53
C TYR A 77 -4.66 7.70 -5.79
N LEU A 78 -3.55 7.56 -6.51
CA LEU A 78 -2.25 7.22 -5.90
C LEU A 78 -1.75 8.32 -4.97
N ARG A 79 -1.80 9.59 -5.39
CA ARG A 79 -1.42 10.73 -4.55
C ARG A 79 -2.24 10.77 -3.27
N ASN A 80 -3.57 10.71 -3.40
CA ASN A 80 -4.49 10.73 -2.26
C ASN A 80 -4.25 9.55 -1.32
N THR A 81 -3.94 8.37 -1.87
CA THR A 81 -3.66 7.17 -1.07
C THR A 81 -2.34 7.32 -0.32
N LEU A 82 -1.26 7.77 -0.96
CA LEU A 82 0.02 8.03 -0.30
C LEU A 82 -0.12 9.03 0.84
N GLU A 83 -0.80 10.15 0.57
CA GLU A 83 -1.08 11.19 1.55
C GLU A 83 -1.92 10.70 2.73
N LYS A 84 -2.93 9.86 2.46
CA LYS A 84 -3.74 9.20 3.49
C LYS A 84 -2.88 8.29 4.38
N GLU A 85 -1.94 7.57 3.79
CA GLU A 85 -1.02 6.68 4.50
C GLU A 85 0.11 7.44 5.23
N GLY A 86 0.10 8.77 5.21
CA GLY A 86 1.09 9.62 5.87
C GLY A 86 2.43 9.73 5.14
N VAL A 87 2.46 9.36 3.86
CA VAL A 87 3.65 9.52 2.99
C VAL A 87 3.68 10.95 2.45
N ASP A 88 4.85 11.60 2.55
CA ASP A 88 5.11 12.91 1.97
C ASP A 88 5.16 12.81 0.43
N THR A 89 4.28 13.54 -0.25
CA THR A 89 4.14 13.56 -1.71
C THR A 89 4.75 14.80 -2.36
N SER A 90 5.58 15.57 -1.64
CA SER A 90 6.26 16.76 -2.18
C SER A 90 7.20 16.45 -3.35
N LEU A 91 7.75 15.23 -3.41
CA LEU A 91 8.57 14.72 -4.53
C LEU A 91 7.78 13.88 -5.53
N LEU A 92 6.45 13.81 -5.39
CA LEU A 92 5.59 13.14 -6.35
C LEU A 92 5.15 14.17 -7.40
N ARG A 93 5.73 14.12 -8.59
CA ARG A 93 5.38 15.00 -9.70
C ARG A 93 4.11 14.55 -10.41
N ASN A 94 3.49 15.47 -11.14
CA ASN A 94 2.41 15.17 -12.09
C ASN A 94 2.91 15.37 -13.52
N THR A 95 2.43 14.53 -14.45
CA THR A 95 2.62 14.69 -15.89
C THR A 95 1.27 14.60 -16.61
N PRO A 96 0.87 15.60 -17.42
CA PRO A 96 -0.32 15.50 -18.27
C PRO A 96 -0.09 14.67 -19.54
N GLU A 97 1.16 14.37 -19.91
CA GLU A 97 1.49 13.66 -21.14
C GLU A 97 1.51 12.12 -21.01
N ASN A 98 1.62 11.59 -19.79
CA ASN A 98 1.78 10.15 -19.56
C ASN A 98 0.75 9.63 -18.56
N LEU A 99 0.15 8.49 -18.88
CA LEU A 99 -0.79 7.82 -17.99
C LEU A 99 -0.06 7.18 -16.80
N THR A 100 -0.76 7.14 -15.67
CA THR A 100 -0.37 6.35 -14.50
C THR A 100 -0.31 4.86 -14.85
N ALA A 101 0.77 4.18 -14.43
CA ALA A 101 0.97 2.75 -14.70
C ALA A 101 -0.08 1.88 -14.01
N LEU A 102 -0.52 0.82 -14.71
CA LEU A 102 -1.43 -0.18 -14.17
C LEU A 102 -0.78 -1.56 -14.16
N VAL A 103 -1.18 -2.40 -13.22
CA VAL A 103 -0.79 -3.81 -13.18
C VAL A 103 -2.04 -4.65 -12.98
N LEU A 104 -2.26 -5.67 -13.82
CA LEU A 104 -3.31 -6.67 -13.62
C LEU A 104 -2.69 -7.91 -12.97
N LEU A 105 -3.29 -8.42 -11.90
CA LEU A 105 -2.72 -9.51 -11.11
C LEU A 105 -3.75 -10.59 -10.81
N GLY A 106 -3.36 -11.85 -10.95
CA GLY A 106 -4.12 -13.01 -10.47
C GLY A 106 -3.59 -13.50 -9.13
N VAL A 107 -4.46 -14.15 -8.34
CA VAL A 107 -4.11 -14.74 -7.04
C VAL A 107 -4.39 -16.24 -7.12
N ASN A 108 -3.38 -17.05 -7.43
CA ASN A 108 -3.53 -18.52 -7.53
C ASN A 108 -2.46 -19.24 -6.70
N PRO A 109 -2.54 -19.12 -5.36
CA PRO A 109 -1.59 -19.75 -4.45
C PRO A 109 -1.61 -21.28 -4.58
N PRO A 110 -0.51 -21.97 -4.21
CA PRO A 110 0.71 -21.40 -3.62
C PRO A 110 1.78 -20.97 -4.63
N GLU A 111 1.63 -21.32 -5.91
CA GLU A 111 2.75 -21.29 -6.87
C GLU A 111 2.57 -20.28 -8.01
N ARG A 112 1.34 -19.90 -8.38
CA ARG A 112 1.09 -19.10 -9.58
C ARG A 112 0.49 -17.74 -9.24
N PHE A 113 1.18 -16.67 -9.59
CA PHE A 113 0.73 -15.30 -9.35
C PHE A 113 0.96 -14.49 -10.63
N PRO A 114 0.11 -14.67 -11.66
CA PRO A 114 0.31 -14.02 -12.95
C PRO A 114 0.15 -12.51 -12.75
N LEU A 115 1.03 -11.73 -13.37
CA LEU A 115 0.97 -10.29 -13.36
C LEU A 115 1.37 -9.72 -14.71
N ILE A 116 0.63 -8.71 -15.17
CA ILE A 116 0.82 -8.06 -16.46
C ILE A 116 0.99 -6.56 -16.20
N PHE A 117 2.10 -5.99 -16.67
CA PHE A 117 2.42 -4.59 -16.50
C PHE A 117 1.93 -3.77 -17.71
N TYR A 118 0.88 -2.98 -17.51
CA TYR A 118 0.51 -1.91 -18.44
C TYR A 118 1.34 -0.67 -18.09
N ARG A 119 2.61 -0.74 -18.50
CA ARG A 119 3.66 0.23 -18.10
C ARG A 119 4.55 0.65 -19.28
N GLU A 120 3.98 0.84 -20.45
CA GLU A 120 4.70 1.43 -21.58
C GLU A 120 4.60 2.97 -21.50
N ASN A 121 5.74 3.66 -21.53
CA ASN A 121 5.84 5.13 -21.41
C ASN A 121 4.97 5.78 -20.30
N CYS A 122 4.81 5.11 -19.16
CA CYS A 122 3.97 5.59 -18.06
C CYS A 122 4.66 6.67 -17.21
N ALA A 123 3.84 7.36 -16.42
CA ALA A 123 4.24 8.52 -15.63
C ALA A 123 5.41 8.25 -14.67
N ASP A 124 5.46 7.08 -14.02
CA ASP A 124 6.51 6.75 -13.05
C ASP A 124 7.91 6.64 -13.68
N MET A 125 7.98 6.50 -15.01
CA MET A 125 9.23 6.52 -15.78
C MET A 125 9.70 7.91 -16.18
N GLN A 126 8.92 8.95 -15.88
CA GLN A 126 9.19 10.33 -16.28
C GLN A 126 9.94 11.13 -15.21
N ILE A 127 10.49 10.46 -14.19
CA ILE A 127 11.38 11.10 -13.22
C ILE A 127 12.62 11.58 -13.95
N GLN A 128 12.98 12.85 -13.77
CA GLN A 128 14.12 13.48 -14.43
C GLN A 128 15.29 13.67 -13.45
N PRO A 129 16.54 13.68 -13.93
CA PRO A 129 17.71 13.98 -13.11
C PRO A 129 17.59 15.30 -12.32
N GLU A 130 16.94 16.30 -12.90
CA GLU A 130 16.75 17.63 -12.31
C GLU A 130 15.80 17.63 -11.11
N ASP A 131 14.95 16.60 -10.98
CA ASP A 131 14.01 16.47 -9.86
C ASP A 131 14.72 16.14 -8.53
N ALA A 132 15.98 15.70 -8.59
CA ALA A 132 16.81 15.43 -7.42
C ALA A 132 17.38 16.73 -6.82
N GLU A 133 16.50 17.55 -6.23
CA GLU A 133 16.86 18.83 -5.61
C GLU A 133 17.60 18.63 -4.27
N PRO A 134 18.82 19.15 -4.07
CA PRO A 134 19.62 18.85 -2.87
C PRO A 134 18.99 19.19 -1.51
N GLU A 135 18.10 20.19 -1.46
CA GLU A 135 17.57 20.71 -0.19
C GLU A 135 16.72 19.71 0.58
N ILE A 136 15.99 18.81 -0.10
CA ILE A 136 15.22 17.76 0.58
C ILE A 136 16.15 16.65 1.09
N PHE A 137 17.18 16.27 0.31
CA PHE A 137 18.14 15.24 0.70
C PHE A 137 18.93 15.64 1.96
N LYS A 138 19.30 16.93 2.10
CA LYS A 138 19.94 17.44 3.32
C LYS A 138 19.11 17.25 4.60
N LYS A 139 17.78 17.12 4.45
CA LYS A 139 16.82 16.90 5.55
C LYS A 139 16.41 15.43 5.69
N THR A 140 17.01 14.53 4.92
CA THR A 140 16.61 13.12 4.82
C THR A 140 17.72 12.20 5.32
N LYS A 141 17.38 11.16 6.07
CA LYS A 141 18.36 10.15 6.52
C LYS A 141 18.79 9.22 5.39
N ALA A 142 17.84 8.69 4.63
CA ALA A 142 18.11 7.66 3.62
C ALA A 142 17.37 7.89 2.29
N LEU A 143 18.01 7.47 1.19
CA LEU A 143 17.38 7.29 -0.12
C LEU A 143 17.32 5.79 -0.42
N LEU A 144 16.12 5.28 -0.70
CA LEU A 144 15.92 3.95 -1.27
C LEU A 144 15.68 4.06 -2.78
N ILE A 145 16.44 3.29 -3.55
CA ILE A 145 16.27 3.07 -4.98
C ILE A 145 15.91 1.61 -5.23
N THR A 146 15.25 1.32 -6.35
CA THR A 146 14.88 -0.05 -6.75
C THR A 146 15.62 -0.47 -8.00
N GLY A 147 15.88 -1.77 -8.20
CA GLY A 147 16.48 -2.25 -9.44
C GLY A 147 15.57 -2.11 -10.66
N THR A 148 14.25 -2.22 -10.50
CA THR A 148 13.28 -1.77 -11.54
C THR A 148 13.49 -0.29 -11.89
N GLY A 149 13.91 0.53 -10.91
CA GLY A 149 14.35 1.92 -11.06
C GLY A 149 15.47 2.14 -12.09
N LEU A 150 16.17 1.08 -12.49
CA LEU A 150 17.33 1.13 -13.39
C LEU A 150 17.03 0.54 -14.78
N SER A 151 15.80 0.11 -15.05
CA SER A 151 15.49 -0.73 -16.21
C SER A 151 15.49 0.02 -17.54
N THR A 152 15.16 1.32 -17.54
CA THR A 152 15.26 2.19 -18.73
C THR A 152 16.46 3.14 -18.64
N PRO A 153 17.03 3.60 -19.78
CA PRO A 153 18.11 4.57 -19.77
C PRO A 153 17.78 5.86 -19.02
N GLU A 154 16.57 6.39 -19.19
CA GLU A 154 16.10 7.65 -18.62
C GLU A 154 15.98 7.55 -17.09
N MET A 155 15.31 6.50 -16.60
CA MET A 155 15.18 6.27 -15.16
C MET A 155 16.54 5.99 -14.50
N ARG A 156 17.43 5.28 -15.21
CA ARG A 156 18.79 5.03 -14.71
C ARG A 156 19.59 6.33 -14.60
N ALA A 157 19.47 7.24 -15.56
CA ALA A 157 20.11 8.55 -15.50
C ALA A 157 19.59 9.38 -14.31
N ALA A 158 18.26 9.41 -14.10
CA ALA A 158 17.65 10.07 -12.96
C ALA A 158 18.10 9.46 -11.63
N THR A 159 18.11 8.12 -11.53
CA THR A 159 18.55 7.40 -10.33
C THR A 159 20.01 7.67 -10.02
N LYS A 160 20.89 7.66 -11.03
CA LYS A 160 22.32 8.00 -10.86
C LYS A 160 22.50 9.41 -10.31
N LYS A 161 21.72 10.37 -10.79
CA LYS A 161 21.76 11.75 -10.30
C LYS A 161 21.24 11.85 -8.86
N ALA A 162 20.14 11.18 -8.54
CA ALA A 162 19.58 11.14 -7.19
C ALA A 162 20.55 10.51 -6.17
N VAL A 163 21.18 9.38 -6.51
CA VAL A 163 22.21 8.74 -5.67
C VAL A 163 23.37 9.69 -5.41
N LYS A 164 23.89 10.35 -6.44
CA LYS A 164 24.97 11.32 -6.29
C LYS A 164 24.58 12.46 -5.33
N VAL A 165 23.41 13.07 -5.53
CA VAL A 165 22.92 14.17 -4.67
C VAL A 165 22.69 13.68 -3.23
N ALA A 166 22.17 12.47 -3.05
CA ALA A 166 21.96 11.86 -1.75
C ALA A 166 23.29 11.67 -0.99
N LYS A 167 24.33 11.10 -1.64
CA LYS A 167 25.66 10.95 -1.02
C LYS A 167 26.31 12.29 -0.71
N GLU A 168 26.24 13.26 -1.62
CA GLU A 168 26.74 14.63 -1.40
C GLU A 168 26.01 15.34 -0.24
N SER A 169 24.75 14.97 0.02
CA SER A 169 23.94 15.47 1.14
C SER A 169 24.09 14.64 2.43
N GLY A 170 24.94 13.61 2.42
CA GLY A 170 25.17 12.72 3.57
C GLY A 170 24.03 11.77 3.89
N CYS A 171 23.15 11.47 2.93
CA CYS A 171 22.18 10.38 3.08
C CYS A 171 22.89 9.03 2.96
N VAL A 172 22.37 8.03 3.67
CA VAL A 172 22.67 6.63 3.32
C VAL A 172 21.84 6.21 2.11
N VAL A 173 22.39 5.34 1.27
CA VAL A 173 21.73 4.88 0.03
C VAL A 173 21.45 3.38 0.12
N ILE A 174 20.19 3.03 -0.12
CA ILE A 174 19.64 1.68 -0.01
C ILE A 174 19.23 1.21 -1.41
N LEU A 175 19.57 -0.02 -1.78
CA LEU A 175 19.07 -0.70 -2.96
C LEU A 175 18.16 -1.86 -2.56
N ASP A 176 16.88 -1.80 -2.94
CA ASP A 176 16.10 -3.02 -3.17
C ASP A 176 16.42 -3.51 -4.58
N ILE A 177 16.99 -4.70 -4.72
CA ILE A 177 17.38 -5.19 -6.04
C ILE A 177 16.15 -5.34 -6.95
N ASP A 178 14.94 -5.60 -6.42
CA ASP A 178 13.64 -5.63 -7.12
C ASP A 178 13.77 -5.99 -8.61
N TYR A 179 14.23 -7.20 -8.90
CA TYR A 179 14.53 -7.61 -10.26
C TYR A 179 13.29 -8.19 -10.94
N ARG A 180 12.98 -7.65 -12.12
CA ARG A 180 11.84 -8.06 -12.96
C ARG A 180 12.27 -8.19 -14.41
N PRO A 181 12.62 -9.40 -14.89
CA PRO A 181 13.07 -9.64 -16.26
C PRO A 181 12.24 -8.94 -17.36
N VAL A 182 10.91 -8.96 -17.24
CA VAL A 182 10.00 -8.31 -18.19
C VAL A 182 10.22 -6.81 -18.32
N LEU A 183 10.51 -6.12 -17.21
CA LEU A 183 10.71 -4.67 -17.21
C LEU A 183 12.08 -4.27 -17.77
N TRP A 184 12.98 -5.25 -17.92
CA TRP A 184 14.26 -5.13 -18.60
C TRP A 184 14.20 -5.62 -20.06
N GLY A 185 13.03 -6.03 -20.54
CA GLY A 185 12.83 -6.54 -21.89
C GLY A 185 13.47 -7.91 -22.15
N LEU A 186 13.57 -8.75 -21.10
CA LEU A 186 14.19 -10.09 -21.19
C LEU A 186 13.17 -11.21 -21.37
N THR A 187 11.89 -10.91 -21.19
CA THR A 187 10.76 -11.83 -21.42
C THR A 187 9.69 -11.12 -22.27
N GLU A 188 8.67 -11.86 -22.68
CA GLU A 188 7.53 -11.29 -23.40
C GLU A 188 6.74 -10.34 -22.49
N ALA A 189 6.06 -9.33 -23.08
CA ALA A 189 5.35 -8.29 -22.33
C ALA A 189 4.28 -8.84 -21.36
N GLY A 190 3.69 -10.01 -21.66
CA GLY A 190 2.72 -10.68 -20.81
C GLY A 190 3.32 -11.52 -19.67
N ASP A 191 4.63 -11.76 -19.66
CA ASP A 191 5.30 -12.59 -18.66
C ASP A 191 5.90 -11.75 -17.53
N GLY A 192 5.05 -11.25 -16.64
CA GLY A 192 5.49 -10.60 -15.40
C GLY A 192 5.78 -11.54 -14.24
N GLU A 193 5.52 -12.84 -14.39
CA GLU A 193 5.67 -13.86 -13.36
C GLU A 193 7.12 -14.33 -13.22
N THR A 194 7.83 -14.49 -14.34
CA THR A 194 9.24 -14.90 -14.34
C THR A 194 10.09 -14.01 -13.43
N ARG A 195 10.73 -14.63 -12.43
CA ARG A 195 11.52 -13.91 -11.41
C ARG A 195 13.00 -13.80 -11.74
N PHE A 196 13.52 -14.66 -12.63
CA PHE A 196 14.94 -14.67 -12.97
C PHE A 196 15.19 -15.02 -14.43
N VAL A 197 16.00 -14.19 -15.09
CA VAL A 197 16.67 -14.46 -16.35
C VAL A 197 18.08 -13.90 -16.21
N ALA A 198 19.11 -14.70 -16.45
CA ALA A 198 20.48 -14.22 -16.39
C ALA A 198 20.73 -13.16 -17.48
N SER A 199 21.41 -12.07 -17.14
CA SER A 199 21.73 -11.01 -18.11
C SER A 199 22.96 -10.20 -17.71
N GLU A 200 24.03 -10.32 -18.51
CA GLU A 200 25.21 -9.47 -18.37
C GLU A 200 24.88 -8.00 -18.57
N LYS A 201 23.90 -7.69 -19.44
CA LYS A 201 23.47 -6.31 -19.69
C LYS A 201 22.92 -5.72 -18.40
N VAL A 202 21.98 -6.39 -17.74
CA VAL A 202 21.39 -5.91 -16.47
C VAL A 202 22.49 -5.76 -15.41
N THR A 203 23.36 -6.76 -15.29
CA THR A 203 24.49 -6.75 -14.35
C THR A 203 25.37 -5.51 -14.52
N LYS A 204 25.79 -5.21 -15.76
CA LYS A 204 26.66 -4.06 -16.09
C LYS A 204 26.04 -2.72 -15.73
N GLU A 205 24.72 -2.66 -15.59
CA GLU A 205 23.99 -1.44 -15.27
C GLU A 205 23.71 -1.27 -13.77
N ILE A 206 23.63 -2.39 -13.03
CA ILE A 206 23.46 -2.38 -11.57
C ILE A 206 24.81 -2.17 -10.86
N GLN A 207 25.85 -2.88 -11.28
CA GLN A 207 27.15 -2.89 -10.58
C GLN A 207 27.79 -1.50 -10.36
N PRO A 208 27.67 -0.51 -11.27
CA PRO A 208 28.21 0.82 -11.05
C PRO A 208 27.67 1.54 -9.81
N PHE A 209 26.52 1.14 -9.28
CA PHE A 209 25.94 1.72 -8.06
C PHE A 209 26.55 1.15 -6.78
N LEU A 210 27.12 -0.07 -6.82
CA LEU A 210 27.51 -0.84 -5.63
C LEU A 210 28.42 -0.10 -4.66
N ALA A 211 29.35 0.70 -5.18
CA ALA A 211 30.30 1.47 -4.37
C ALA A 211 29.63 2.60 -3.56
N ASP A 212 28.47 3.07 -4.00
CA ASP A 212 27.74 4.16 -3.34
C ASP A 212 26.70 3.63 -2.33
N LEU A 213 26.40 2.32 -2.33
CA LEU A 213 25.37 1.71 -1.48
C LEU A 213 25.87 1.47 -0.06
N ASP A 214 24.95 1.66 0.89
CA ASP A 214 25.13 1.44 2.32
C ASP A 214 24.30 0.23 2.81
N LEU A 215 23.21 -0.11 2.09
CA LEU A 215 22.37 -1.29 2.33
C LEU A 215 21.90 -1.88 0.98
N ILE A 216 22.02 -3.19 0.82
CA ILE A 216 21.56 -3.94 -0.35
C ILE A 216 20.62 -5.04 0.14
N VAL A 217 19.42 -5.13 -0.42
CA VAL A 217 18.42 -6.14 -0.05
C VAL A 217 17.94 -6.87 -1.29
N GLY A 218 17.91 -8.20 -1.24
CA GLY A 218 17.41 -9.02 -2.35
C GLY A 218 17.15 -10.47 -1.98
N THR A 219 16.41 -11.19 -2.81
CA THR A 219 16.29 -12.65 -2.76
C THR A 219 17.56 -13.35 -3.27
N GLU A 220 17.59 -14.68 -3.19
CA GLU A 220 18.68 -15.51 -3.73
C GLU A 220 18.88 -15.28 -5.25
N GLU A 221 17.80 -15.10 -6.01
CA GLU A 221 17.82 -14.79 -7.46
C GLU A 221 18.24 -13.34 -7.75
N GLU A 222 17.82 -12.40 -6.90
CA GLU A 222 18.17 -10.99 -7.03
C GLU A 222 19.67 -10.75 -6.75
N VAL A 223 20.24 -11.44 -5.76
CA VAL A 223 21.68 -11.39 -5.47
C VAL A 223 22.51 -11.97 -6.64
N GLN A 224 22.00 -12.97 -7.35
CA GLN A 224 22.66 -13.52 -8.54
C GLN A 224 22.81 -12.49 -9.66
N ILE A 225 21.72 -11.81 -10.04
CA ILE A 225 21.76 -10.81 -11.11
C ILE A 225 22.62 -9.61 -10.72
N CYS A 226 22.63 -9.22 -9.44
CA CYS A 226 23.47 -8.15 -8.94
C CYS A 226 24.97 -8.52 -8.97
N ALA A 227 25.30 -9.76 -8.62
CA ALA A 227 26.67 -10.28 -8.67
C ALA A 227 27.16 -10.55 -10.11
N GLY A 228 26.26 -10.72 -11.08
CA GLY A 228 26.62 -11.16 -12.44
C GLY A 228 26.98 -12.64 -12.52
N LYS A 229 26.36 -13.44 -11.65
CA LYS A 229 26.64 -14.86 -11.45
C LYS A 229 25.37 -15.67 -11.63
N SER A 230 25.47 -16.89 -12.16
CA SER A 230 24.31 -17.77 -12.36
C SER A 230 24.49 -19.07 -11.56
N LEU A 231 23.57 -19.34 -10.63
CA LEU A 231 23.59 -20.57 -9.84
C LEU A 231 23.14 -21.81 -10.65
N THR A 232 22.68 -21.63 -11.89
CA THR A 232 22.16 -22.71 -12.74
C THR A 232 23.21 -23.74 -13.15
N ASP A 233 24.49 -23.37 -13.16
CA ASP A 233 25.56 -24.21 -13.71
C ASP A 233 26.32 -25.00 -12.64
N ASN A 234 25.83 -25.03 -11.38
CA ASN A 234 26.47 -25.68 -10.21
C ASN A 234 27.94 -25.28 -9.93
N ALA A 235 28.52 -24.38 -10.73
CA ALA A 235 29.89 -23.90 -10.59
C ALA A 235 30.01 -22.75 -9.56
N GLU A 236 28.89 -22.10 -9.23
CA GLU A 236 28.87 -20.92 -8.38
C GLU A 236 27.95 -21.14 -7.19
N THR A 237 28.38 -20.71 -5.99
CA THR A 237 27.58 -20.75 -4.78
C THR A 237 27.04 -19.36 -4.46
N LEU A 238 25.98 -19.30 -3.66
CA LEU A 238 25.46 -18.06 -3.10
C LEU A 238 26.55 -17.26 -2.35
N GLU A 239 27.48 -17.93 -1.66
CA GLU A 239 28.64 -17.25 -1.06
C GLU A 239 29.53 -16.60 -2.12
N GLY A 240 29.68 -17.24 -3.28
CA GLY A 240 30.39 -16.69 -4.44
C GLY A 240 29.75 -15.42 -5.00
N CYS A 241 28.41 -15.32 -5.01
CA CYS A 241 27.69 -14.10 -5.39
C CYS A 241 27.90 -12.97 -4.36
N LEU A 242 27.72 -13.30 -3.07
CA LEU A 242 27.94 -12.37 -1.96
C LEU A 242 29.38 -11.83 -1.95
N SER A 243 30.37 -12.68 -2.23
CA SER A 243 31.78 -12.29 -2.32
C SER A 243 32.03 -11.25 -3.40
N VAL A 244 31.43 -11.40 -4.59
CA VAL A 244 31.56 -10.40 -5.68
C VAL A 244 30.99 -9.05 -5.27
N ILE A 245 29.81 -9.04 -4.65
CA ILE A 245 29.18 -7.80 -4.19
C ILE A 245 30.04 -7.13 -3.10
N ARG A 246 30.53 -7.90 -2.12
CA ARG A 246 31.39 -7.40 -1.02
C ARG A 246 32.76 -6.90 -1.48
N GLN A 247 33.26 -7.34 -2.65
CA GLN A 247 34.50 -6.82 -3.23
C GLN A 247 34.32 -5.41 -3.83
N GLN A 248 33.08 -5.03 -4.18
CA GLN A 248 32.75 -3.76 -4.83
C GLN A 248 31.97 -2.81 -3.93
N SER A 249 31.42 -3.30 -2.83
CA SER A 249 30.57 -2.55 -1.92
C SER A 249 30.94 -2.80 -0.46
N SER A 250 30.86 -1.75 0.34
CA SER A 250 30.90 -1.82 1.80
C SER A 250 29.51 -1.84 2.43
N ALA A 251 28.45 -2.08 1.66
CA ALA A 251 27.09 -2.14 2.16
C ALA A 251 26.85 -3.34 3.11
N THR A 252 25.90 -3.18 4.02
CA THR A 252 25.24 -4.34 4.63
C THR A 252 24.39 -5.04 3.57
N ILE A 253 24.48 -6.36 3.45
CA ILE A 253 23.69 -7.15 2.50
C ILE A 253 22.65 -7.96 3.26
N VAL A 254 21.38 -7.83 2.89
CA VAL A 254 20.26 -8.60 3.45
C VAL A 254 19.74 -9.56 2.39
N LEU A 255 19.90 -10.84 2.65
CA LEU A 255 19.43 -11.92 1.78
C LEU A 255 18.08 -12.43 2.29
N LYS A 256 17.02 -12.21 1.52
CA LYS A 256 15.67 -12.74 1.74
C LYS A 256 15.62 -14.21 1.29
N ARG A 257 15.11 -15.11 2.14
CA ARG A 257 15.06 -16.57 1.90
C ARG A 257 13.65 -17.15 2.03
N GLY A 258 12.63 -16.35 1.69
CA GLY A 258 11.22 -16.74 1.77
C GLY A 258 10.84 -17.27 3.15
N ALA A 259 10.23 -18.46 3.22
CA ALA A 259 9.83 -19.09 4.48
C ALA A 259 10.99 -19.42 5.45
N LYS A 260 12.25 -19.41 4.96
CA LYS A 260 13.45 -19.59 5.80
C LYS A 260 13.88 -18.29 6.50
N GLY A 261 13.19 -17.17 6.28
CA GLY A 261 13.51 -15.87 6.87
C GLY A 261 14.54 -15.11 6.06
N CYS A 262 15.56 -14.57 6.72
CA CYS A 262 16.62 -13.81 6.07
C CYS A 262 17.98 -13.96 6.78
N GLU A 263 19.03 -13.62 6.05
CA GLU A 263 20.41 -13.52 6.56
C GLU A 263 20.95 -12.12 6.30
N VAL A 264 21.61 -11.53 7.29
CA VAL A 264 22.15 -10.17 7.25
C VAL A 264 23.67 -10.23 7.36
N TYR A 265 24.35 -9.86 6.28
CA TYR A 265 25.80 -9.84 6.15
C TYR A 265 26.30 -8.41 6.35
N SER A 266 26.76 -8.09 7.55
CA SER A 266 27.43 -6.81 7.80
C SER A 266 28.90 -6.86 7.34
N PRO A 267 29.48 -5.75 6.85
CA PRO A 267 30.87 -5.71 6.38
C PRO A 267 31.89 -6.16 7.44
N GLU A 268 31.61 -5.87 8.71
CA GLU A 268 32.53 -6.06 9.83
C GLU A 268 32.42 -7.44 10.49
N ALA A 269 31.39 -8.23 10.14
CA ALA A 269 31.16 -9.53 10.73
C ALA A 269 31.58 -10.66 9.77
N GLU A 270 32.16 -11.70 10.35
CA GLU A 270 32.51 -12.93 9.63
C GLU A 270 31.26 -13.76 9.32
N ASN A 271 30.34 -13.85 10.28
CA ASN A 271 29.11 -14.64 10.17
C ASN A 271 27.87 -13.75 9.98
N PRO A 272 26.88 -14.19 9.18
CA PRO A 272 25.62 -13.49 9.06
C PRO A 272 24.79 -13.55 10.33
N VAL A 273 23.98 -12.52 10.55
CA VAL A 273 22.92 -12.50 11.57
C VAL A 273 21.62 -12.97 10.93
N SER A 274 20.87 -13.80 11.63
CA SER A 274 19.51 -14.20 11.24
C SER A 274 18.56 -13.98 12.41
N ALA A 275 17.26 -13.92 12.11
CA ALA A 275 16.20 -13.93 13.10
C ALA A 275 15.21 -15.04 12.77
N ARG A 276 14.36 -15.40 13.73
CA ARG A 276 13.33 -16.42 13.50
C ARG A 276 12.45 -16.08 12.29
N SER A 277 12.02 -17.12 11.58
CA SER A 277 11.02 -17.03 10.52
C SER A 277 9.64 -17.44 11.04
N PHE A 278 8.59 -17.08 10.31
CA PHE A 278 7.21 -17.32 10.70
C PHE A 278 6.53 -18.20 9.66
N LYS A 279 6.22 -19.44 10.03
CA LYS A 279 5.49 -20.36 9.15
C LYS A 279 3.99 -20.07 9.25
N ILE A 280 3.41 -19.66 8.13
CA ILE A 280 2.01 -19.23 8.02
C ILE A 280 1.39 -19.74 6.72
N GLU A 281 0.06 -19.74 6.65
CA GLU A 281 -0.67 -20.00 5.42
C GLU A 281 -0.55 -18.80 4.46
N VAL A 282 -0.25 -19.08 3.19
CA VAL A 282 -0.03 -18.06 2.17
C VAL A 282 -1.27 -17.92 1.31
N LEU A 283 -1.85 -16.73 1.30
CA LEU A 283 -2.89 -16.33 0.37
C LEU A 283 -2.27 -15.67 -0.88
N ASN A 284 -1.31 -14.77 -0.70
CA ASN A 284 -0.69 -14.03 -1.80
C ASN A 284 0.78 -13.71 -1.52
N VAL A 285 1.70 -14.14 -2.37
CA VAL A 285 3.15 -13.87 -2.17
C VAL A 285 3.57 -12.46 -2.60
N LEU A 286 2.74 -11.77 -3.38
CA LEU A 286 3.06 -10.44 -3.90
C LEU A 286 3.13 -9.43 -2.75
N GLY A 287 4.19 -8.61 -2.75
CA GLY A 287 4.40 -7.61 -1.71
C GLY A 287 5.18 -8.06 -0.48
N ALA A 288 5.46 -9.36 -0.33
CA ALA A 288 6.24 -9.88 0.80
C ALA A 288 7.62 -9.22 0.94
N GLY A 289 8.27 -8.95 -0.19
CA GLY A 289 9.57 -8.26 -0.25
C GLY A 289 9.49 -6.81 0.22
N ASP A 290 8.52 -6.05 -0.26
CA ASP A 290 8.31 -4.63 0.09
C ASP A 290 7.93 -4.49 1.58
N ALA A 291 7.12 -5.42 2.09
CA ALA A 291 6.76 -5.50 3.50
C ALA A 291 7.97 -5.84 4.37
N PHE A 292 8.76 -6.84 3.95
CA PHE A 292 10.02 -7.18 4.61
C PHE A 292 10.95 -5.97 4.67
N MET A 293 11.14 -5.28 3.55
CA MET A 293 11.95 -4.07 3.47
C MET A 293 11.45 -3.02 4.47
N SER A 294 10.13 -2.80 4.53
CA SER A 294 9.53 -1.85 5.47
C SER A 294 9.81 -2.19 6.93
N GLY A 295 9.65 -3.46 7.31
CA GLY A 295 9.95 -3.95 8.66
C GLY A 295 11.43 -3.82 9.02
N PHE A 296 12.31 -4.21 8.08
CA PHE A 296 13.75 -4.10 8.27
C PHE A 296 14.20 -2.64 8.45
N LEU A 297 13.72 -1.74 7.58
CA LEU A 297 14.06 -0.32 7.62
C LEU A 297 13.55 0.39 8.88
N ARG A 298 12.41 -0.05 9.44
CA ARG A 298 11.93 0.47 10.73
C ARG A 298 13.00 0.36 11.81
N GLY A 299 13.58 -0.84 11.97
CA GLY A 299 14.63 -1.06 12.95
C GLY A 299 15.96 -0.42 12.53
N TRP A 300 16.34 -0.58 11.26
CA TRP A 300 17.64 -0.14 10.77
C TRP A 300 17.83 1.37 10.80
N LEU A 301 16.82 2.14 10.38
CA LEU A 301 16.83 3.61 10.45
C LEU A 301 16.74 4.17 11.88
N ARG A 302 16.37 3.33 12.85
CA ARG A 302 16.35 3.63 14.28
C ARG A 302 17.53 3.02 15.05
N LYS A 303 18.54 2.52 14.31
CA LYS A 303 19.77 1.95 14.86
C LYS A 303 19.52 0.77 15.83
N GLU A 304 18.42 0.05 15.64
CA GLU A 304 18.18 -1.20 16.36
C GLU A 304 19.21 -2.27 15.92
N ASN A 305 19.36 -3.34 16.70
CA ASN A 305 20.30 -4.40 16.34
C ASN A 305 19.79 -5.18 15.10
N LEU A 306 20.73 -5.74 14.31
CA LEU A 306 20.41 -6.39 13.04
C LEU A 306 19.46 -7.59 13.17
N GLU A 307 19.51 -8.31 14.29
CA GLU A 307 18.57 -9.41 14.58
C GLU A 307 17.14 -8.88 14.75
N THR A 308 16.97 -7.73 15.41
CA THR A 308 15.66 -7.07 15.55
C THR A 308 15.16 -6.53 14.22
N CYS A 309 16.04 -5.94 13.40
CA CYS A 309 15.69 -5.53 12.03
C CYS A 309 15.22 -6.72 11.19
N ALA A 310 15.97 -7.84 11.24
CA ALA A 310 15.61 -9.09 10.56
C ALA A 310 14.28 -9.67 11.07
N LEU A 311 14.03 -9.61 12.38
CA LEU A 311 12.80 -10.08 13.00
C LEU A 311 11.58 -9.29 12.52
N TYR A 312 11.66 -7.95 12.50
CA TYR A 312 10.59 -7.11 11.98
C TYR A 312 10.37 -7.34 10.48
N GLY A 313 11.45 -7.46 9.69
CA GLY A 313 11.35 -7.78 8.27
C GLY A 313 10.62 -9.11 8.04
N ASN A 314 11.04 -10.18 8.74
CA ASN A 314 10.40 -11.49 8.65
C ASN A 314 8.92 -11.45 9.06
N ALA A 315 8.59 -10.71 10.13
CA ALA A 315 7.21 -10.58 10.61
C ALA A 315 6.32 -9.83 9.60
N CYS A 316 6.81 -8.72 9.01
CA CYS A 316 6.09 -7.99 7.98
C CYS A 316 5.85 -8.82 6.73
N GLY A 317 6.91 -9.49 6.23
CA GLY A 317 6.82 -10.36 5.07
C GLY A 317 5.82 -11.50 5.29
N ALA A 318 5.79 -12.08 6.48
CA ALA A 318 4.79 -13.09 6.84
C ALA A 318 3.37 -12.49 6.88
N LEU A 319 3.14 -11.41 7.61
CA LEU A 319 1.78 -10.85 7.74
C LEU A 319 1.15 -10.45 6.41
N VAL A 320 1.90 -9.83 5.50
CA VAL A 320 1.36 -9.39 4.21
C VAL A 320 0.85 -10.55 3.38
N VAL A 321 1.55 -11.69 3.38
CA VAL A 321 1.15 -12.81 2.51
C VAL A 321 -0.11 -13.55 2.98
N THR A 322 -0.64 -13.20 4.15
CA THR A 322 -1.92 -13.73 4.68
C THR A 322 -3.14 -12.97 4.14
N ARG A 323 -2.94 -11.91 3.35
CA ARG A 323 -3.99 -10.99 2.89
C ARG A 323 -3.97 -10.84 1.37
N HIS A 324 -5.04 -10.24 0.84
CA HIS A 324 -5.30 -10.21 -0.61
C HIS A 324 -4.38 -9.25 -1.39
N GLY A 325 -4.12 -8.04 -0.89
CA GLY A 325 -3.30 -7.02 -1.57
C GLY A 325 -1.94 -6.78 -0.89
N CYS A 326 -1.09 -5.95 -1.49
CA CYS A 326 0.22 -5.58 -0.93
C CYS A 326 0.14 -4.39 0.05
N SER A 327 0.12 -3.14 -0.46
CA SER A 327 0.03 -1.94 0.38
C SER A 327 -1.07 -1.96 1.44
N PRO A 328 -2.34 -2.32 1.12
CA PRO A 328 -3.39 -2.38 2.15
C PRO A 328 -3.14 -3.46 3.20
N ALA A 329 -2.34 -4.49 2.91
CA ALA A 329 -2.03 -5.55 3.86
C ALA A 329 -0.86 -5.22 4.79
N ALA A 330 -0.09 -4.17 4.48
CA ALA A 330 1.09 -3.79 5.25
C ALA A 330 0.73 -3.58 6.73
N PRO A 331 1.38 -4.30 7.67
CA PRO A 331 0.98 -4.27 9.05
C PRO A 331 1.41 -2.98 9.74
N SER A 332 0.62 -2.55 10.73
CA SER A 332 1.06 -1.57 11.72
C SER A 332 2.08 -2.16 12.70
N PHE A 333 2.76 -1.30 13.44
CA PHE A 333 3.68 -1.78 14.46
C PHE A 333 2.97 -2.56 15.58
N ALA A 334 1.76 -2.14 15.97
CA ALA A 334 0.98 -2.86 16.98
C ALA A 334 0.61 -4.28 16.52
N GLU A 335 0.34 -4.47 15.22
CA GLU A 335 0.15 -5.81 14.64
C GLU A 335 1.44 -6.64 14.71
N ILE A 336 2.59 -6.06 14.36
CA ILE A 336 3.89 -6.76 14.42
C ILE A 336 4.21 -7.17 15.85
N GLU A 337 4.08 -6.27 16.83
CA GLU A 337 4.36 -6.57 18.23
C GLU A 337 3.47 -7.69 18.75
N TYR A 338 2.16 -7.60 18.49
CA TYR A 338 1.21 -8.64 18.90
C TYR A 338 1.52 -9.97 18.21
N PHE A 339 1.78 -9.96 16.90
CA PHE A 339 2.11 -11.14 16.12
C PHE A 339 3.37 -11.81 16.69
N ILE A 340 4.46 -11.06 16.87
CA ILE A 340 5.72 -11.57 17.42
C ILE A 340 5.50 -12.15 18.82
N GLN A 341 4.85 -11.43 19.72
CA GLN A 341 4.73 -11.85 21.12
C GLN A 341 3.90 -13.13 21.28
N ASN A 342 2.87 -13.32 20.46
CA ASN A 342 1.87 -14.38 20.64
C ASN A 342 2.02 -15.51 19.61
N PHE A 343 2.98 -15.45 18.68
CA PHE A 343 3.11 -16.42 17.60
C PHE A 343 3.27 -17.86 18.11
N ASP A 344 4.12 -18.06 19.11
CA ASP A 344 4.47 -19.39 19.63
C ASP A 344 3.37 -20.00 20.51
N ASP A 345 2.46 -19.16 21.03
CA ASP A 345 1.31 -19.58 21.83
C ASP A 345 0.15 -20.13 20.98
N VAL A 346 0.24 -19.99 19.65
CA VAL A 346 -0.78 -20.42 18.70
C VAL A 346 -0.24 -21.57 17.85
N PRO A 347 -0.48 -22.83 18.24
CA PRO A 347 -0.04 -23.97 17.46
C PRO A 347 -0.73 -23.98 16.09
N ASN A 348 0.04 -24.30 15.05
CA ASN A 348 -0.47 -24.58 13.70
C ASN A 348 -1.18 -23.43 12.96
N LEU A 349 -0.65 -22.20 13.05
CA LEU A 349 -1.10 -21.04 12.25
C LEU A 349 -1.07 -21.26 10.72
N ALA A 350 -0.39 -22.30 10.25
CA ALA A 350 -0.31 -22.68 8.84
C ALA A 350 -1.29 -23.82 8.44
N GLY A 351 -2.08 -24.37 9.37
CA GLY A 351 -2.90 -25.56 9.10
C GLY A 351 -4.29 -25.61 9.76
N GLU A 352 -4.49 -24.98 10.92
CA GLU A 352 -5.82 -24.74 11.49
C GLU A 352 -5.86 -23.33 12.08
N PRO A 353 -6.63 -22.39 11.49
CA PRO A 353 -6.62 -21.00 11.94
C PRO A 353 -7.21 -20.89 13.34
N ASN A 354 -6.44 -20.43 14.32
CA ASN A 354 -6.96 -20.04 15.63
C ASN A 354 -7.85 -18.79 15.45
N PRO A 355 -9.19 -18.91 15.60
CA PRO A 355 -10.09 -17.82 15.23
C PRO A 355 -9.92 -16.59 16.13
N ALA A 356 -9.57 -16.78 17.41
CA ALA A 356 -9.39 -15.68 18.36
C ALA A 356 -8.14 -14.86 18.04
N PHE A 357 -7.03 -15.51 17.68
CA PHE A 357 -5.80 -14.85 17.26
C PHE A 357 -6.03 -14.01 16.00
N TRP A 358 -6.60 -14.62 14.96
CA TRP A 358 -6.84 -13.92 13.70
C TRP A 358 -7.90 -12.83 13.82
N LEU A 359 -8.92 -13.02 14.67
CA LEU A 359 -9.87 -11.96 14.99
C LEU A 359 -9.15 -10.75 15.62
N LYS A 360 -8.24 -10.98 16.57
CA LYS A 360 -7.45 -9.90 17.18
C LYS A 360 -6.52 -9.22 16.18
N MET A 361 -5.84 -9.98 15.32
CA MET A 361 -5.01 -9.44 14.24
C MET A 361 -5.83 -8.58 13.28
N ASN A 362 -7.01 -9.04 12.86
CA ASN A 362 -7.91 -8.29 12.00
C ASN A 362 -8.43 -7.01 12.68
N GLN A 363 -8.75 -7.06 13.98
CA GLN A 363 -9.12 -5.87 14.73
C GLN A 363 -7.98 -4.83 14.79
N LEU A 364 -6.74 -5.28 15.02
CA LEU A 364 -5.57 -4.38 15.01
C LEU A 364 -5.35 -3.77 13.62
N HIS A 365 -5.50 -4.58 12.57
CA HIS A 365 -5.38 -4.13 11.19
C HIS A 365 -6.43 -3.08 10.82
N LEU A 366 -7.70 -3.35 11.12
CA LEU A 366 -8.81 -2.43 10.84
C LEU A 366 -8.64 -1.09 11.57
N LYS A 367 -8.04 -1.07 12.76
CA LYS A 367 -7.72 0.20 13.45
C LYS A 367 -6.67 1.02 12.69
N THR A 368 -5.78 0.39 11.95
CA THR A 368 -4.79 1.07 11.11
C THR A 368 -5.44 1.58 9.82
N GLU A 369 -6.16 0.69 9.11
CA GLU A 369 -6.83 1.03 7.84
C GLU A 369 -7.93 2.11 7.99
N LEU A 370 -8.70 2.04 9.09
CA LEU A 370 -9.87 2.89 9.33
C LEU A 370 -9.58 4.03 10.31
N GLY A 371 -8.57 3.90 11.17
CA GLY A 371 -8.30 4.85 12.27
C GLY A 371 -7.31 5.97 11.94
N GLN A 372 -6.65 5.93 10.77
CA GLN A 372 -5.82 7.04 10.29
C GLN A 372 -6.64 7.99 9.40
N SER A 373 -6.39 9.30 9.52
CA SER A 373 -7.19 10.35 8.86
C SER A 373 -7.31 10.09 7.36
N GLN A 374 -8.54 10.06 6.85
CA GLN A 374 -8.79 9.76 5.44
C GLN A 374 -8.32 10.85 4.46
N LYS A 375 -7.84 12.01 4.93
CA LYS A 375 -7.15 13.05 4.14
C LYS A 375 -6.19 13.85 5.05
N PRO A 376 -4.99 14.27 4.62
CA PRO A 376 -4.15 15.20 5.39
C PRO A 376 -4.81 16.58 5.58
N GLU A 377 -5.70 16.98 4.67
CA GLU A 377 -6.49 18.22 4.79
C GLU A 377 -7.76 18.10 5.63
N ARG A 378 -8.24 16.88 5.89
CA ARG A 378 -9.30 16.66 6.87
C ARG A 378 -8.61 16.25 8.15
N PRO A 379 -8.43 17.14 9.14
CA PRO A 379 -7.95 16.69 10.43
C PRO A 379 -8.84 15.53 10.91
N VAL A 380 -8.27 14.60 11.66
CA VAL A 380 -8.88 13.41 12.32
C VAL A 380 -10.11 13.76 13.18
N ARG A 381 -10.54 15.02 13.17
CA ARG A 381 -11.47 15.70 14.07
C ARG A 381 -12.25 16.84 13.40
N GLU A 382 -12.37 16.88 12.07
CA GLU A 382 -13.34 17.80 11.46
C GLU A 382 -14.75 17.27 11.74
N GLU A 383 -15.50 18.00 12.56
CA GLU A 383 -16.87 17.67 12.93
C GLU A 383 -17.75 17.56 11.68
N LEU A 384 -18.44 16.43 11.48
CA LEU A 384 -19.40 16.33 10.39
C LEU A 384 -20.67 17.12 10.74
N LEU A 385 -20.96 18.16 9.97
CA LEU A 385 -22.20 18.91 10.08
C LEU A 385 -23.20 18.35 9.07
N ILE A 386 -24.02 17.42 9.54
CA ILE A 386 -24.94 16.63 8.72
C ILE A 386 -26.32 17.29 8.70
N LEU A 387 -26.79 17.69 7.53
CA LEU A 387 -28.21 18.01 7.32
C LEU A 387 -28.96 16.71 7.03
N ALA A 388 -29.66 16.18 8.03
CA ALA A 388 -30.45 14.96 7.91
C ALA A 388 -31.90 15.25 7.48
N PHE A 389 -32.32 14.63 6.38
CA PHE A 389 -33.68 14.69 5.84
C PHE A 389 -34.07 13.36 5.16
N ASP A 390 -33.58 12.26 5.74
CA ASP A 390 -33.75 10.87 5.33
C ASP A 390 -35.06 10.20 5.85
N HIS A 391 -35.91 10.96 6.52
CA HIS A 391 -37.20 10.46 7.01
C HIS A 391 -38.07 9.98 5.84
N ARG A 392 -38.79 8.87 6.03
CA ARG A 392 -39.69 8.28 5.03
C ARG A 392 -41.11 8.17 5.56
N THR A 393 -41.31 7.30 6.55
CA THR A 393 -42.63 6.94 7.10
C THR A 393 -43.44 8.15 7.53
N GLN A 394 -42.83 9.12 8.22
CA GLN A 394 -43.53 10.33 8.68
C GLN A 394 -44.04 11.21 7.53
N PHE A 395 -43.32 11.27 6.41
CA PHE A 395 -43.76 12.00 5.23
C PHE A 395 -44.84 11.24 4.46
N GLU A 396 -44.72 9.91 4.35
CA GLU A 396 -45.73 9.05 3.74
C GLU A 396 -47.06 9.11 4.50
N ASP A 397 -47.01 9.03 5.83
CA ASP A 397 -48.18 9.17 6.71
C ASP A 397 -48.80 10.55 6.55
N SER A 398 -47.98 11.62 6.52
CA SER A 398 -48.47 12.99 6.27
C SER A 398 -49.16 13.14 4.92
N CYS A 399 -48.64 12.49 3.86
CA CYS A 399 -49.27 12.48 2.55
C CYS A 399 -50.59 11.70 2.57
N ARG A 400 -50.62 10.53 3.24
CA ARG A 400 -51.81 9.68 3.38
C ARG A 400 -52.93 10.40 4.14
N GLU A 401 -52.63 10.98 5.29
CA GLU A 401 -53.60 11.72 6.13
C GLU A 401 -54.21 12.93 5.40
N LYS A 402 -53.45 13.56 4.52
CA LYS A 402 -53.87 14.76 3.79
C LYS A 402 -54.34 14.49 2.36
N GLY A 403 -54.37 13.23 1.92
CA GLY A 403 -54.75 12.85 0.55
C GLY A 403 -53.84 13.46 -0.53
N LEU A 404 -52.54 13.56 -0.26
CA LEU A 404 -51.53 14.11 -1.17
C LEU A 404 -50.74 13.00 -1.87
N SER A 405 -50.22 13.26 -3.08
CA SER A 405 -49.26 12.35 -3.75
C SER A 405 -47.94 12.28 -2.98
N THR A 406 -47.34 11.10 -2.92
CA THR A 406 -45.99 10.86 -2.39
C THR A 406 -44.90 11.53 -3.21
N ASP A 407 -45.16 11.92 -4.47
CA ASP A 407 -44.22 12.71 -5.30
C ASP A 407 -43.79 14.02 -4.62
N LYS A 408 -44.67 14.59 -3.78
CA LYS A 408 -44.37 15.81 -3.01
C LYS A 408 -43.20 15.63 -2.05
N ILE A 409 -42.91 14.40 -1.64
CA ILE A 409 -41.78 14.07 -0.76
C ILE A 409 -40.47 14.29 -1.52
N ALA A 410 -40.36 13.78 -2.75
CA ALA A 410 -39.20 13.97 -3.61
C ALA A 410 -38.99 15.46 -3.97
N ASP A 411 -40.07 16.18 -4.25
CA ASP A 411 -40.03 17.64 -4.48
C ASP A 411 -39.50 18.40 -3.27
N PHE A 412 -39.97 18.05 -2.07
CA PHE A 412 -39.51 18.63 -0.82
C PHE A 412 -38.02 18.39 -0.60
N LYS A 413 -37.56 17.14 -0.71
CA LYS A 413 -36.14 16.79 -0.53
C LYS A 413 -35.24 17.47 -1.56
N THR A 414 -35.71 17.61 -2.80
CA THR A 414 -35.03 18.39 -3.85
C THR A 414 -34.81 19.83 -3.43
N LYS A 415 -35.83 20.50 -2.89
CA LYS A 415 -35.72 21.89 -2.39
C LYS A 415 -34.80 22.02 -1.18
N VAL A 416 -34.83 21.04 -0.27
CA VAL A 416 -33.90 21.00 0.87
C VAL A 416 -32.45 20.88 0.37
N ASN A 417 -32.18 19.98 -0.58
CA ASN A 417 -30.85 19.82 -1.17
C ASN A 417 -30.38 21.07 -1.92
N GLN A 418 -31.25 21.73 -2.71
CA GLN A 418 -30.92 23.00 -3.36
C GLN A 418 -30.54 24.08 -2.34
N SER A 419 -31.27 24.14 -1.22
CA SER A 419 -30.97 25.09 -0.14
C SER A 419 -29.62 24.76 0.52
N PHE A 420 -29.35 23.48 0.77
CA PHE A 420 -28.05 23.01 1.28
C PHE A 420 -26.91 23.40 0.33
N GLN A 421 -27.06 23.15 -0.97
CA GLN A 421 -26.04 23.49 -1.98
C GLN A 421 -25.75 25.01 -2.04
N ASN A 422 -26.77 25.85 -1.85
CA ASN A 422 -26.57 27.30 -1.78
C ASN A 422 -25.76 27.70 -0.54
N ILE A 423 -26.02 27.08 0.62
CA ILE A 423 -25.25 27.32 1.84
C ILE A 423 -23.82 26.82 1.67
N HIS A 424 -23.64 25.60 1.14
CA HIS A 424 -22.34 24.97 0.90
C HIS A 424 -21.39 25.88 0.13
N LYS A 425 -21.85 26.51 -0.96
CA LYS A 425 -21.05 27.44 -1.77
C LYS A 425 -20.49 28.65 -1.02
N THR A 426 -21.13 29.02 0.10
CA THR A 426 -20.75 30.19 0.91
C THR A 426 -20.14 29.81 2.26
N ASN A 427 -20.11 28.53 2.59
CA ASN A 427 -19.68 28.03 3.88
C ASN A 427 -18.24 27.48 3.76
N SER A 428 -17.35 27.95 4.62
CA SER A 428 -15.95 27.54 4.64
C SER A 428 -15.71 26.20 5.35
N HIS A 429 -16.74 25.60 5.95
CA HIS A 429 -16.63 24.35 6.69
C HIS A 429 -16.45 23.16 5.73
N LYS A 430 -15.35 22.42 5.85
CA LYS A 430 -15.00 21.30 4.93
C LYS A 430 -15.71 19.97 5.25
N GLY A 431 -16.31 19.84 6.43
CA GLY A 431 -17.06 18.67 6.90
C GLY A 431 -18.58 18.74 6.70
N LEU A 432 -19.07 19.49 5.72
CA LEU A 432 -20.51 19.53 5.42
C LEU A 432 -20.97 18.20 4.81
N ALA A 433 -22.16 17.75 5.21
CA ALA A 433 -22.73 16.51 4.72
C ALA A 433 -24.26 16.55 4.67
N ILE A 434 -24.84 15.68 3.84
CA ILE A 434 -26.28 15.39 3.85
C ILE A 434 -26.51 13.94 4.27
N LEU A 435 -27.65 13.67 4.88
CA LEU A 435 -28.16 12.33 5.10
C LEU A 435 -29.56 12.25 4.49
N ILE A 436 -29.71 11.43 3.46
CA ILE A 436 -30.91 11.39 2.61
C ILE A 436 -31.34 9.95 2.35
N ASP A 437 -32.63 9.71 2.19
CA ASP A 437 -33.15 8.38 1.90
C ASP A 437 -32.96 8.03 0.41
N PRO A 438 -32.68 6.77 0.07
CA PRO A 438 -32.42 6.38 -1.31
C PRO A 438 -33.65 6.31 -2.21
N GLU A 439 -34.87 6.30 -1.66
CA GLU A 439 -36.12 6.15 -2.42
C GLU A 439 -36.59 7.51 -2.95
N TYR A 440 -36.90 8.45 -2.04
CA TYR A 440 -37.36 9.78 -2.43
C TYR A 440 -36.21 10.75 -2.73
N GLY A 441 -34.97 10.40 -2.39
CA GLY A 441 -33.75 11.15 -2.70
C GLY A 441 -33.01 10.70 -3.98
N ARG A 442 -33.54 9.72 -4.72
CA ARG A 442 -32.84 9.07 -5.84
C ARG A 442 -32.24 10.05 -6.86
N SER A 443 -32.99 11.08 -7.26
CA SER A 443 -32.54 12.07 -8.25
C SER A 443 -31.34 12.91 -7.77
N ILE A 444 -31.25 13.17 -6.47
CA ILE A 444 -30.11 13.85 -5.85
C ILE A 444 -28.90 12.91 -5.87
N LEU A 445 -29.11 11.65 -5.46
CA LEU A 445 -28.06 10.64 -5.40
C LEU A 445 -27.45 10.32 -6.77
N THR A 446 -28.27 10.18 -7.82
CA THR A 446 -27.77 9.90 -9.19
C THR A 446 -26.82 10.99 -9.72
N ASN A 447 -26.96 12.23 -9.27
CA ASN A 447 -26.15 13.37 -9.71
C ASN A 447 -25.02 13.73 -8.73
N SER A 448 -24.74 12.86 -7.76
CA SER A 448 -23.89 13.20 -6.62
C SER A 448 -22.48 12.61 -6.64
N ALA A 449 -22.12 11.88 -7.70
CA ALA A 449 -20.80 11.28 -7.85
C ALA A 449 -19.64 12.29 -7.76
N ASN A 450 -19.90 13.57 -8.07
CA ASN A 450 -18.94 14.66 -8.00
C ASN A 450 -19.28 15.69 -6.90
N ALA A 451 -20.03 15.30 -5.86
CA ALA A 451 -20.36 16.20 -4.78
C ALA A 451 -19.09 16.58 -3.98
N GLU A 452 -18.92 17.87 -3.70
CA GLU A 452 -17.80 18.38 -2.88
C GLU A 452 -18.04 18.17 -1.36
N TYR A 453 -19.14 17.51 -0.99
CA TYR A 453 -19.60 17.25 0.37
C TYR A 453 -19.92 15.78 0.57
N SER A 454 -19.92 15.31 1.82
CA SER A 454 -20.19 13.90 2.13
C SER A 454 -21.67 13.57 2.07
N ILE A 455 -21.98 12.33 1.68
CA ILE A 455 -23.35 11.85 1.53
C ILE A 455 -23.56 10.62 2.39
N GLY A 456 -24.63 10.66 3.16
CA GLY A 456 -25.11 9.56 3.97
C GLY A 456 -26.40 9.00 3.44
N VAL A 457 -26.55 7.67 3.51
CA VAL A 457 -27.82 7.00 3.25
C VAL A 457 -28.17 6.04 4.39
N PRO A 458 -29.45 5.98 4.84
CA PRO A 458 -29.90 4.87 5.67
C PRO A 458 -29.82 3.57 4.88
N ILE A 459 -29.62 2.45 5.57
CA ILE A 459 -29.65 1.11 4.95
C ILE A 459 -30.61 0.17 5.65
N GLU A 460 -31.17 0.57 6.78
CA GLU A 460 -32.16 -0.15 7.55
C GLU A 460 -33.60 0.29 7.21
N LYS A 461 -34.55 -0.65 7.24
CA LYS A 461 -35.98 -0.32 7.26
C LYS A 461 -36.30 0.37 8.58
N ALA A 462 -36.84 1.58 8.49
CA ALA A 462 -37.16 2.40 9.64
C ALA A 462 -38.09 1.65 10.62
N GLY A 463 -37.68 1.54 11.88
CA GLY A 463 -38.46 0.92 12.94
C GLY A 463 -38.51 -0.61 12.92
N SER A 464 -37.68 -1.28 12.10
CA SER A 464 -37.58 -2.74 12.08
C SER A 464 -36.89 -3.29 13.34
N PHE A 465 -37.45 -4.36 13.92
CA PHE A 465 -36.83 -5.14 14.99
C PHE A 465 -37.22 -6.62 14.84
N PRO A 466 -36.26 -7.55 14.58
CA PRO A 466 -34.82 -7.31 14.38
C PRO A 466 -34.52 -6.41 13.17
N VAL A 467 -33.30 -5.88 13.08
CA VAL A 467 -32.91 -4.96 11.99
C VAL A 467 -33.13 -5.63 10.63
N GLU A 468 -33.90 -4.97 9.77
CA GLU A 468 -34.10 -5.37 8.37
C GLU A 468 -33.46 -4.34 7.43
N TRP A 469 -32.91 -4.79 6.30
CA TRP A 469 -32.30 -3.90 5.30
C TRP A 469 -33.34 -3.29 4.36
N LEU A 470 -33.12 -2.04 3.92
CA LEU A 470 -34.03 -1.30 3.04
C LEU A 470 -34.33 -2.01 1.73
N GLU A 471 -33.31 -2.66 1.18
CA GLU A 471 -33.40 -3.42 -0.06
C GLU A 471 -33.25 -4.90 0.27
N ASP A 472 -33.99 -5.74 -0.45
CA ASP A 472 -33.84 -7.18 -0.37
C ASP A 472 -32.49 -7.60 -0.98
N GLY A 473 -31.96 -8.76 -0.55
CA GLY A 473 -30.73 -9.33 -1.07
C GLY A 473 -29.50 -9.09 -0.18
N SER A 474 -28.32 -9.19 -0.78
CA SER A 474 -27.06 -9.13 -0.05
C SER A 474 -26.70 -7.69 0.31
N LEU A 475 -26.59 -7.39 1.61
CA LEU A 475 -26.07 -6.12 2.10
C LEU A 475 -24.71 -5.79 1.48
N TYR A 476 -23.86 -6.80 1.29
CA TYR A 476 -22.55 -6.62 0.67
C TYR A 476 -22.65 -6.03 -0.74
N GLN A 477 -23.56 -6.56 -1.57
CA GLN A 477 -23.77 -6.07 -2.92
C GLN A 477 -24.30 -4.63 -2.92
N GLN A 478 -25.26 -4.34 -2.03
CA GLN A 478 -25.81 -2.99 -1.86
C GLN A 478 -24.75 -1.96 -1.48
N LEU A 479 -23.76 -2.35 -0.68
CA LEU A 479 -22.63 -1.49 -0.31
C LEU A 479 -21.63 -1.31 -1.46
N LEU A 480 -21.40 -2.34 -2.28
CA LEU A 480 -20.49 -2.28 -3.42
C LEU A 480 -20.97 -1.39 -4.57
N GLU A 481 -22.28 -1.31 -4.80
CA GLU A 481 -22.87 -0.51 -5.88
C GLU A 481 -22.83 1.01 -5.62
N ARG A 482 -22.40 1.42 -4.42
CA ARG A 482 -22.39 2.82 -3.98
C ARG A 482 -21.00 3.45 -4.09
N PRO A 483 -20.92 4.77 -4.27
CA PRO A 483 -19.65 5.48 -4.14
C PRO A 483 -19.01 5.24 -2.77
N ALA A 484 -17.71 4.94 -2.77
CA ALA A 484 -16.98 4.53 -1.56
C ALA A 484 -16.79 5.67 -0.53
N ASP A 485 -17.04 6.91 -0.91
CA ASP A 485 -16.97 8.10 -0.05
C ASP A 485 -18.30 8.40 0.66
N TRP A 486 -19.36 7.63 0.36
CA TRP A 486 -20.61 7.71 1.10
C TRP A 486 -20.49 6.99 2.44
N PHE A 487 -21.15 7.54 3.46
CA PHE A 487 -21.35 6.84 4.72
C PHE A 487 -22.74 6.21 4.76
N VAL A 488 -22.89 5.21 5.62
CA VAL A 488 -24.18 4.58 5.88
C VAL A 488 -24.64 4.91 7.29
N LYS A 489 -25.95 5.12 7.45
CA LYS A 489 -26.60 5.15 8.75
C LYS A 489 -27.27 3.79 8.95
N VAL A 490 -27.11 3.23 10.16
CA VAL A 490 -27.90 2.10 10.66
C VAL A 490 -28.46 2.51 12.01
N LEU A 491 -29.78 2.49 12.16
CA LEU A 491 -30.40 2.56 13.47
C LEU A 491 -30.49 1.14 14.03
N TRP A 492 -29.63 0.86 15.00
CA TRP A 492 -29.57 -0.43 15.69
C TRP A 492 -30.21 -0.30 17.08
N HIS A 493 -31.15 -1.19 17.39
CA HIS A 493 -31.69 -1.32 18.74
C HIS A 493 -30.70 -2.10 19.61
N PHE A 494 -29.96 -1.40 20.47
CA PHE A 494 -29.00 -2.01 21.38
C PHE A 494 -29.52 -2.03 22.82
N HIS A 495 -29.30 -3.13 23.53
CA HIS A 495 -29.51 -3.23 24.97
C HIS A 495 -28.28 -3.86 25.63
N SER A 496 -27.87 -3.36 26.81
CA SER A 496 -26.65 -3.82 27.49
C SER A 496 -26.69 -5.26 27.99
N GLN A 497 -27.83 -5.95 27.85
CA GLN A 497 -28.00 -7.37 28.17
C GLN A 497 -28.09 -8.26 26.93
N MET A 498 -28.01 -7.70 25.72
CA MET A 498 -27.89 -8.51 24.50
C MET A 498 -26.60 -9.33 24.58
N SER A 499 -26.70 -10.62 24.24
CA SER A 499 -25.56 -11.52 24.12
C SER A 499 -24.64 -11.09 22.96
N ALA A 500 -23.46 -11.69 22.83
CA ALA A 500 -22.59 -11.41 21.67
C ALA A 500 -23.18 -11.90 20.33
N GLU A 501 -24.19 -12.77 20.37
CA GLU A 501 -24.91 -13.31 19.21
C GLU A 501 -26.15 -12.47 18.84
N GLU A 502 -26.66 -11.64 19.77
CA GLU A 502 -27.82 -10.75 19.62
C GLU A 502 -27.40 -9.31 19.28
#